data_AF-A0A661RNB6-F1
#
_entry.id   AF-A0A661RNB6-F1
#
_cell.length_a   1.000
_cell.length_b   1.000
_cell.length_c   1.000
_cell.angle_alpha   90.00
_cell.angle_beta   90.00
_cell.angle_gamma   90.00
#
_symmetry.space_group_name_H-M   'P 1'
#
loop_
_entity.id
_entity.type
_entity.pdbx_description
1 polymer ?
#
loop_
_entity_poly.entity_id
_entity_poly.type
_entity_poly.pdbx_seq_one_letter_code
_entity_poly.pdbx_strand_id
1 'polypeptide(L)'
;MDWKDVGSWLKDNAGTGTALVGSLLTGNLPGAIASGVALVTGATGQANPDAVLASLQNDPATMIRLKELAIQDEENIRNHVREMTKLQLEDEQKSHETTQLTIRSGDNAEDRLVRWTRPLQSWTSLIFAGIYVWKSVSIDVAVLGFLLTLPFTYAGLREAGKWGSGKHQAMALIGGKK
;
A
#
# COMPACT_ATOMS: atom_id res chain seq x y z
N MET A 1 -6.66 -29.17 12.00
CA MET A 1 -6.09 -29.16 10.65
C MET A 1 -5.30 -30.45 10.55
N ASP A 2 -5.80 -31.42 9.79
CA ASP A 2 -5.26 -32.78 9.77
C ASP A 2 -4.16 -32.89 8.72
N TRP A 3 -3.07 -33.60 9.03
CA TRP A 3 -1.96 -33.84 8.08
C TRP A 3 -2.40 -34.55 6.79
N LYS A 4 -3.52 -35.26 6.86
CA LYS A 4 -4.18 -35.87 5.71
C LYS A 4 -4.67 -34.84 4.69
N ASP A 5 -5.19 -33.71 5.15
CA ASP A 5 -5.70 -32.64 4.29
C ASP A 5 -4.55 -31.94 3.56
N VAL A 6 -3.41 -31.79 4.25
CA VAL A 6 -2.15 -31.27 3.69
C VAL A 6 -1.59 -32.21 2.61
N GLY A 7 -1.58 -33.52 2.87
CA GLY A 7 -1.12 -34.53 1.92
C GLY A 7 -1.99 -34.62 0.67
N SER A 8 -3.32 -34.48 0.81
CA SER A 8 -4.23 -34.47 -0.34
C SER A 8 -4.02 -33.22 -1.20
N TRP A 9 -3.93 -32.04 -0.56
CA TRP A 9 -3.70 -30.79 -1.29
C TRP A 9 -2.37 -30.82 -2.07
N LEU A 10 -1.31 -31.38 -1.48
CA LEU A 10 -0.03 -31.57 -2.17
C LEU A 10 -0.13 -32.49 -3.37
N LYS A 11 -0.79 -33.64 -3.23
CA LYS A 11 -0.95 -34.60 -4.34
C LYS A 11 -1.70 -33.98 -5.52
N ASP A 12 -2.65 -33.11 -5.22
CA ASP A 12 -3.48 -32.43 -6.22
C ASP A 12 -2.80 -31.19 -6.84
N ASN A 13 -1.78 -30.61 -6.18
CA ASN A 13 -1.17 -29.33 -6.59
C ASN A 13 0.36 -29.38 -6.86
N ALA A 14 1.04 -30.50 -6.61
CA ALA A 14 2.49 -30.67 -6.77
C ALA A 14 3.00 -30.49 -8.22
N GLY A 15 2.12 -30.44 -9.22
CA GLY A 15 2.47 -30.18 -10.62
C GLY A 15 2.58 -28.69 -11.00
N THR A 16 2.17 -27.75 -10.14
CA THR A 16 1.98 -26.34 -10.50
C THR A 16 2.66 -25.42 -9.50
N GLY A 17 3.98 -25.24 -9.64
CA GLY A 17 4.78 -24.27 -8.87
C GLY A 17 4.29 -22.81 -8.94
N THR A 18 3.36 -22.51 -9.85
CA THR A 18 2.67 -21.22 -10.00
C THR A 18 1.58 -20.97 -8.95
N ALA A 19 0.97 -22.01 -8.39
CA ALA A 19 -0.07 -21.87 -7.34
C ALA A 19 0.53 -21.44 -5.99
N LEU A 20 1.79 -21.78 -5.73
CA LEU A 20 2.50 -21.42 -4.50
C LEU A 20 2.69 -19.91 -4.34
N VAL A 21 3.16 -19.24 -5.39
CA VAL A 21 3.49 -17.81 -5.35
C VAL A 21 2.23 -16.94 -5.17
N GLY A 22 1.10 -17.34 -5.75
CA GLY A 22 -0.18 -16.63 -5.59
C GLY A 22 -0.80 -16.74 -4.18
N SER A 23 -0.52 -17.81 -3.45
CA SER A 23 -1.03 -18.02 -2.09
C SER A 23 -0.24 -17.24 -1.01
N LEU A 24 1.05 -17.01 -1.26
CA LEU A 24 1.92 -16.14 -0.44
C LEU A 24 1.48 -14.68 -0.48
N LEU A 25 1.02 -14.21 -1.64
CA LEU A 25 0.54 -12.84 -1.85
C LEU A 25 -0.87 -12.57 -1.30
N THR A 26 -1.67 -13.62 -1.08
CA THR A 26 -3.09 -13.49 -0.68
C THR A 26 -3.36 -13.81 0.79
N GLY A 27 -2.33 -14.16 1.56
CA GLY A 27 -2.45 -14.39 3.02
C GLY A 27 -3.30 -15.60 3.40
N ASN A 28 -3.52 -16.55 2.47
CA ASN A 28 -4.30 -17.75 2.75
C ASN A 28 -3.42 -18.83 3.40
N LEU A 29 -3.92 -19.49 4.44
CA LEU A 29 -3.28 -20.60 5.18
C LEU A 29 -2.55 -21.66 4.33
N PRO A 30 -3.02 -22.03 3.11
CA PRO A 30 -2.32 -22.94 2.21
C PRO A 30 -0.93 -22.46 1.75
N GLY A 31 -0.69 -21.15 1.69
CA GLY A 31 0.60 -20.59 1.24
C GLY A 31 1.73 -20.75 2.25
N ALA A 32 1.41 -20.73 3.55
CA ALA A 32 2.37 -21.02 4.62
C ALA A 32 2.73 -22.52 4.67
N ILE A 33 1.81 -23.39 4.25
CA ILE A 33 2.03 -24.85 4.16
C ILE A 33 2.90 -25.17 2.95
N ALA A 34 2.67 -24.49 1.82
CA ALA A 34 3.41 -24.74 0.60
C ALA A 34 4.86 -24.22 0.66
N SER A 35 5.13 -23.10 1.37
CA SER A 35 6.51 -22.67 1.66
C SER A 35 7.24 -23.65 2.57
N GLY A 36 6.56 -24.19 3.59
CA GLY A 36 7.08 -25.26 4.44
C GLY A 36 7.47 -26.50 3.63
N VAL A 37 6.65 -26.92 2.67
CA VAL A 37 6.93 -28.11 1.84
C VAL A 37 8.02 -27.85 0.80
N ALA A 38 8.10 -26.64 0.23
CA ALA A 38 9.18 -26.26 -0.68
C ALA A 38 10.55 -26.24 0.04
N LEU A 39 10.60 -25.69 1.26
CA LEU A 39 11.78 -25.72 2.14
C LEU A 39 12.21 -27.16 2.45
N VAL A 40 11.23 -28.00 2.79
CA VAL A 40 11.47 -29.39 3.16
C VAL A 40 11.91 -30.25 1.97
N THR A 41 11.31 -30.04 0.79
CA THR A 41 11.71 -30.70 -0.46
C THR A 41 13.09 -30.23 -0.91
N GLY A 42 13.42 -28.94 -0.74
CA GLY A 42 14.75 -28.40 -1.02
C GLY A 42 15.85 -28.92 -0.08
N ALA A 43 15.51 -29.18 1.18
CA ALA A 43 16.44 -29.72 2.16
C ALA A 43 16.66 -31.24 2.04
N THR A 44 15.64 -32.00 1.63
CA THR A 44 15.65 -33.48 1.59
C THR A 44 15.76 -34.08 0.18
N GLY A 45 15.44 -33.30 -0.86
CA GLY A 45 15.31 -33.79 -2.24
C GLY A 45 14.09 -34.68 -2.49
N GLN A 46 13.19 -34.81 -1.50
CA GLN A 46 12.05 -35.74 -1.55
C GLN A 46 10.72 -34.97 -1.51
N ALA A 47 9.81 -35.30 -2.43
CA ALA A 47 8.49 -34.69 -2.54
C ALA A 47 7.40 -35.44 -1.75
N ASN A 48 7.72 -36.60 -1.17
CA ASN A 48 6.77 -37.43 -0.43
C ASN A 48 6.80 -37.09 1.08
N PRO A 49 5.70 -36.58 1.68
CA PRO A 49 5.67 -36.14 3.08
C PRO A 49 6.03 -37.23 4.10
N ASP A 50 5.73 -38.51 3.84
CA ASP A 50 6.08 -39.60 4.77
C ASP A 50 7.59 -39.92 4.76
N ALA A 51 8.22 -39.83 3.60
CA ALA A 51 9.66 -40.08 3.44
C ALA A 51 10.50 -38.92 4.02
N VAL A 52 10.00 -37.70 3.83
CA VAL A 52 10.48 -36.47 4.47
C VAL A 52 10.44 -36.57 5.98
N LEU A 53 9.32 -37.02 6.56
CA LEU A 53 9.19 -37.11 8.02
C LEU A 53 10.20 -38.13 8.58
N ALA A 54 10.39 -39.24 7.87
CA ALA A 54 11.39 -40.25 8.20
C ALA A 54 12.83 -39.72 8.08
N SER A 55 13.16 -38.89 7.08
CA SER A 55 14.50 -38.30 6.97
C SER A 55 14.75 -37.26 8.08
N LEU A 56 13.74 -36.47 8.44
CA LEU A 56 13.84 -35.46 9.50
C LEU A 56 13.98 -36.06 10.90
N GLN A 57 13.38 -37.25 11.13
CA GLN A 57 13.48 -37.96 12.41
C GLN A 57 14.81 -38.69 12.58
N ASN A 58 15.42 -39.15 11.49
CA ASN A 58 16.59 -40.02 11.54
C ASN A 58 17.92 -39.32 11.25
N ASP A 59 17.91 -38.11 10.67
CA ASP A 59 19.13 -37.38 10.34
C ASP A 59 19.17 -35.94 10.91
N PRO A 60 19.98 -35.69 11.96
CA PRO A 60 20.20 -34.36 12.52
C PRO A 60 20.78 -33.35 11.52
N ALA A 61 21.55 -33.80 10.52
CA ALA A 61 22.16 -32.91 9.53
C ALA A 61 21.11 -32.30 8.59
N THR A 62 20.10 -33.08 8.21
CA THR A 62 18.96 -32.63 7.42
C THR A 62 18.16 -31.53 8.15
N MET A 63 17.97 -31.66 9.47
CA MET A 63 17.30 -30.63 10.29
C MET A 63 18.07 -29.30 10.34
N ILE A 64 19.40 -29.35 10.41
CA ILE A 64 20.25 -28.13 10.39
C ILE A 64 20.15 -27.45 9.02
N ARG A 65 20.24 -28.22 7.93
CA ARG A 65 20.12 -27.69 6.57
C ARG A 65 18.76 -27.03 6.31
N LEU A 66 17.70 -27.59 6.88
CA LEU A 66 16.34 -27.06 6.76
C LEU A 66 16.17 -25.74 7.54
N LYS A 67 16.79 -25.64 8.73
CA LYS A 67 16.85 -24.38 9.48
C LYS A 67 17.63 -23.30 8.73
N GLU A 68 18.77 -23.66 8.14
CA GLU A 68 19.58 -22.74 7.34
C GLU A 68 18.77 -22.22 6.14
N LEU A 69 18.11 -23.11 5.40
CA LEU A 69 17.27 -22.73 4.27
C LEU A 69 16.08 -21.86 4.70
N ALA A 70 15.46 -22.16 5.85
CA ALA A 70 14.37 -21.34 6.39
C ALA A 70 14.83 -19.93 6.76
N ILE A 71 16.03 -19.78 7.32
CA ILE A 71 16.62 -18.47 7.64
C ILE A 71 16.91 -17.68 6.35
N GLN A 72 17.47 -18.34 5.34
CA GLN A 72 17.75 -17.71 4.04
C GLN A 72 16.46 -17.28 3.33
N ASP A 73 15.44 -18.12 3.33
CA ASP A 73 14.13 -17.78 2.75
C ASP A 73 13.47 -16.64 3.51
N GLU A 74 13.57 -16.59 4.83
CA GLU A 74 13.01 -15.48 5.60
C GLU A 74 13.74 -14.15 5.31
N GLU A 75 15.04 -14.16 5.12
CA GLU A 75 15.79 -12.97 4.67
C GLU A 75 15.35 -12.53 3.27
N ASN A 76 15.23 -13.46 2.33
CA ASN A 76 14.77 -13.19 0.97
C ASN A 76 13.35 -12.60 0.95
N ILE A 77 12.42 -13.18 1.72
CA ILE A 77 11.04 -12.67 1.84
C ILE A 77 11.06 -11.25 2.42
N ARG A 78 11.82 -11.01 3.49
CA ARG A 78 11.91 -9.67 4.10
C ARG A 78 12.47 -8.63 3.12
N ASN A 79 13.49 -9.00 2.35
CA ASN A 79 14.07 -8.11 1.35
C ASN A 79 13.08 -7.84 0.21
N HIS A 80 12.41 -8.86 -0.30
CA HIS A 80 11.38 -8.71 -1.32
C HIS A 80 10.22 -7.82 -0.85
N VAL A 81 9.72 -8.03 0.37
CA VAL A 81 8.67 -7.18 0.96
C VAL A 81 9.13 -5.73 1.10
N ARG A 82 10.37 -5.50 1.53
CA ARG A 82 10.95 -4.14 1.61
C ARG A 82 11.04 -3.49 0.22
N GLU A 83 11.50 -4.21 -0.79
CA GLU A 83 11.61 -3.71 -2.17
C GLU A 83 10.24 -3.37 -2.75
N MET A 84 9.27 -4.27 -2.61
CA MET A 84 7.89 -4.04 -3.06
C MET A 84 7.28 -2.84 -2.34
N THR A 85 7.45 -2.74 -1.02
CA THR A 85 6.95 -1.59 -0.24
C THR A 85 7.62 -0.30 -0.70
N LYS A 86 8.94 -0.32 -0.95
CA LYS A 86 9.67 0.85 -1.44
C LYS A 86 9.15 1.29 -2.80
N LEU A 87 8.97 0.37 -3.74
CA LEU A 87 8.44 0.66 -5.09
C LEU A 87 7.02 1.25 -5.02
N GLN A 88 6.17 0.70 -4.15
CA GLN A 88 4.82 1.25 -3.92
C GLN A 88 4.87 2.68 -3.38
N LEU A 89 5.70 2.94 -2.37
CA LEU A 89 5.85 4.28 -1.80
C LEU A 89 6.45 5.27 -2.80
N GLU A 90 7.40 4.84 -3.64
CA GLU A 90 7.96 5.69 -4.70
C GLU A 90 6.93 6.02 -5.78
N ASP A 91 6.07 5.07 -6.16
CA ASP A 91 4.99 5.29 -7.12
C ASP A 91 3.95 6.27 -6.57
N GLU A 92 3.53 6.10 -5.31
CA GLU A 92 2.64 7.03 -4.61
C GLU A 92 3.22 8.44 -4.57
N GLN A 93 4.51 8.57 -4.22
CA GLN A 93 5.20 9.86 -4.18
C GLN A 93 5.25 10.53 -5.56
N LYS A 94 5.57 9.78 -6.63
CA LYS A 94 5.59 10.29 -8.00
C LYS A 94 4.21 10.70 -8.49
N SER A 95 3.18 9.94 -8.14
CA SER A 95 1.78 10.27 -8.44
C SER A 95 1.36 11.58 -7.77
N HIS A 96 1.69 11.75 -6.49
CA HIS A 96 1.46 13.00 -5.76
C HIS A 96 2.23 14.17 -6.38
N GLU A 97 3.50 13.99 -6.70
CA GLU A 97 4.32 15.03 -7.35
C GLU A 97 3.70 15.47 -8.68
N THR A 98 3.35 14.54 -9.55
CA THR A 98 2.75 14.81 -10.87
C THR A 98 1.42 15.55 -10.74
N THR A 99 0.59 15.14 -9.77
CA THR A 99 -0.69 15.81 -9.48
C THR A 99 -0.46 17.25 -9.03
N GLN A 100 0.49 17.48 -8.13
CA GLN A 100 0.81 18.81 -7.62
C GLN A 100 1.43 19.70 -8.71
N LEU A 101 2.26 19.16 -9.59
CA LEU A 101 2.80 19.88 -10.75
C LEU A 101 1.69 20.31 -11.69
N THR A 102 0.70 19.45 -11.93
CA THR A 102 -0.47 19.77 -12.77
C THR A 102 -1.36 20.84 -12.14
N ILE A 103 -1.54 20.82 -10.83
CA ILE A 103 -2.27 21.88 -10.12
C ILE A 103 -1.52 23.20 -10.20
N ARG A 104 -0.21 23.20 -9.94
CA ARG A 104 0.64 24.39 -10.03
C ARG A 104 0.71 24.95 -11.44
N SER A 105 0.75 24.10 -12.47
CA SER A 105 0.74 24.55 -13.86
C SER A 105 -0.60 25.20 -14.23
N GLY A 106 -1.72 24.67 -13.74
CA GLY A 106 -3.04 25.30 -13.88
C GLY A 106 -3.14 26.65 -13.15
N ASP A 107 -2.59 26.74 -11.94
CA ASP A 107 -2.58 27.99 -11.14
C ASP A 107 -1.64 29.05 -11.76
N ASN A 108 -0.55 28.63 -12.40
CA ASN A 108 0.42 29.50 -13.09
C ASN A 108 0.13 29.68 -14.58
N ALA A 109 -1.02 29.19 -15.08
CA ALA A 109 -1.37 29.30 -16.49
C ALA A 109 -1.38 30.76 -16.93
N GLU A 110 -0.81 31.05 -18.11
CA GLU A 110 -0.79 32.41 -18.67
C GLU A 110 -2.21 32.90 -18.98
N ASP A 111 -3.06 31.99 -19.46
CA ASP A 111 -4.48 32.25 -19.72
C ASP A 111 -5.22 32.63 -18.42
N ARG A 112 -5.75 33.85 -18.43
CA ARG A 112 -6.48 34.43 -17.31
C ARG A 112 -7.77 33.66 -17.01
N LEU A 113 -8.44 33.08 -18.00
CA LEU A 113 -9.67 32.32 -17.75
C LEU A 113 -9.36 31.05 -16.93
N VAL A 114 -8.36 30.28 -17.35
CA VAL A 114 -7.94 29.04 -16.67
C VAL A 114 -7.52 29.33 -15.23
N ARG A 115 -6.71 30.37 -15.01
CA ARG A 115 -6.20 30.75 -13.69
C ARG A 115 -7.29 31.19 -12.72
N TRP A 116 -8.32 31.86 -13.20
CA TRP A 116 -9.37 32.45 -12.33
C TRP A 116 -10.60 31.56 -12.15
N THR A 117 -10.84 30.57 -13.01
CA THR A 117 -12.06 29.74 -12.95
C THR A 117 -12.18 29.00 -11.61
N ARG A 118 -11.10 28.37 -11.14
CA ARG A 118 -11.10 27.59 -9.88
C ARG A 118 -11.27 28.44 -8.61
N PRO A 119 -10.61 29.60 -8.46
CA PRO A 119 -10.94 30.55 -7.40
C PRO A 119 -12.37 31.09 -7.50
N LEU A 120 -12.82 31.45 -8.70
CA LEU A 120 -14.12 32.08 -8.88
C LEU A 120 -15.28 31.16 -8.49
N GLN A 121 -15.26 29.88 -8.87
CA GLN A 121 -16.30 28.91 -8.44
C GLN A 121 -16.40 28.81 -6.91
N SER A 122 -15.27 28.91 -6.21
CA SER A 122 -15.22 28.83 -4.75
C SER A 122 -15.79 30.11 -4.14
N TRP A 123 -15.40 31.27 -4.66
CA TRP A 123 -15.84 32.56 -4.17
C TRP A 123 -17.32 32.81 -4.44
N THR A 124 -17.83 32.41 -5.62
CA THR A 124 -19.25 32.52 -5.93
C THR A 124 -20.07 31.67 -4.96
N SER A 125 -19.68 30.42 -4.71
CA SER A 125 -20.34 29.56 -3.73
C SER A 125 -20.33 30.16 -2.32
N LEU A 126 -19.22 30.78 -1.91
CA LEU A 126 -19.12 31.48 -0.62
C LEU A 126 -20.06 32.70 -0.54
N ILE A 127 -20.14 33.49 -1.61
CA ILE A 127 -21.05 34.64 -1.69
C ILE A 127 -22.50 34.16 -1.60
N PHE A 128 -22.87 33.09 -2.31
CA PHE A 128 -24.21 32.49 -2.21
C PHE A 128 -24.51 31.96 -0.80
N ALA A 129 -23.53 31.34 -0.12
CA ALA A 129 -23.67 30.95 1.28
C ALA A 129 -23.98 32.17 2.18
N GLY A 130 -23.24 33.27 1.99
CA GLY A 130 -23.47 34.52 2.72
C GLY A 130 -24.84 35.13 2.46
N ILE A 131 -25.28 35.18 1.20
CA ILE A 131 -26.63 35.65 0.82
C ILE A 131 -27.72 34.76 1.44
N TYR A 132 -27.53 33.44 1.41
CA TYR A 132 -28.47 32.48 1.97
C TYR A 132 -28.67 32.72 3.47
N VAL A 133 -27.59 32.87 4.24
CA VAL A 133 -27.66 33.19 5.67
C VAL A 133 -28.32 34.54 5.92
N TRP A 134 -28.01 35.56 5.10
CA TRP A 134 -28.53 36.91 5.31
C TRP A 134 -30.02 37.05 4.99
N LYS A 135 -30.55 36.31 4.00
CA LYS A 135 -31.94 36.40 3.57
C LYS A 135 -32.88 35.37 4.21
N SER A 136 -32.36 34.27 4.73
CA SER A 136 -33.20 33.18 5.24
C SER A 136 -33.61 33.42 6.69
N VAL A 137 -34.91 33.33 6.97
CA VAL A 137 -35.47 33.44 8.33
C VAL A 137 -35.11 32.22 9.19
N SER A 138 -35.00 31.05 8.57
CA SER A 138 -34.55 29.79 9.17
C SER A 138 -33.45 29.18 8.32
N ILE A 139 -32.33 28.82 8.94
CA ILE A 139 -31.15 28.28 8.25
C ILE A 139 -31.24 26.76 8.24
N ASP A 140 -31.27 26.17 7.05
CA ASP A 140 -31.07 24.73 6.86
C ASP A 140 -29.57 24.44 6.79
N VAL A 141 -29.09 23.62 7.73
CA VAL A 141 -27.68 23.23 7.85
C VAL A 141 -27.22 22.44 6.63
N ALA A 142 -28.09 21.66 5.99
CA ALA A 142 -27.74 20.90 4.79
C ALA A 142 -27.48 21.83 3.60
N VAL A 143 -28.33 22.84 3.41
CA VAL A 143 -28.18 23.84 2.34
C VAL A 143 -26.94 24.70 2.57
N LEU A 144 -26.72 25.16 3.81
CA LEU A 144 -25.53 25.91 4.17
C LEU A 144 -24.25 25.08 3.98
N GLY A 145 -24.27 23.83 4.44
CA GLY A 145 -23.17 22.89 4.28
C GLY A 145 -22.83 22.68 2.80
N PHE A 146 -23.84 22.48 1.96
CA PHE A 146 -23.68 22.33 0.51
C PHE A 146 -22.98 23.55 -0.12
N LEU A 147 -23.43 24.77 0.21
CA LEU A 147 -22.84 26.01 -0.30
C LEU A 147 -21.42 26.27 0.21
N LEU A 148 -21.05 25.74 1.38
CA LEU A 148 -19.71 25.86 1.96
C LEU A 148 -18.73 24.76 1.52
N THR A 149 -19.19 23.70 0.85
CA THR A 149 -18.31 22.60 0.40
C THR A 149 -17.18 23.09 -0.51
N LEU A 150 -17.50 23.86 -1.55
CA LEU A 150 -16.53 24.37 -2.53
C LEU A 150 -15.52 25.36 -1.90
N PRO A 151 -15.94 26.33 -1.06
CA PRO A 151 -15.01 27.18 -0.30
C PRO A 151 -14.05 26.40 0.59
N PHE A 152 -14.56 25.45 1.37
CA PHE A 152 -13.74 24.70 2.31
C PHE A 152 -12.81 23.71 1.64
N THR A 153 -13.25 23.05 0.56
CA THR A 153 -12.37 22.19 -0.22
C THR A 153 -11.28 23.00 -0.92
N TYR A 154 -11.61 24.15 -1.51
CA TYR A 154 -10.62 25.03 -2.14
C TYR A 154 -9.58 25.57 -1.13
N ALA A 155 -10.03 26.09 0.02
CA ALA A 155 -9.15 26.62 1.06
C ALA A 155 -8.35 25.51 1.77
N GLY A 156 -9.00 24.39 2.10
CA GLY A 156 -8.39 23.26 2.80
C GLY A 156 -7.32 22.54 1.98
N LEU A 157 -7.54 22.33 0.68
CA LEU A 157 -6.53 21.76 -0.22
C LEU A 157 -5.29 22.67 -0.33
N ARG A 158 -5.48 23.99 -0.24
CA ARG A 158 -4.38 24.97 -0.28
C ARG A 158 -3.59 25.03 1.02
N GLU A 159 -4.23 24.84 2.18
CA GLU A 159 -3.53 24.78 3.47
C GLU A 159 -2.83 23.43 3.72
N ALA A 160 -3.47 22.31 3.36
CA ALA A 160 -2.87 20.98 3.47
C ALA A 160 -1.56 20.88 2.67
N GLY A 161 -1.50 21.50 1.49
CA GLY A 161 -0.29 21.60 0.68
C GLY A 161 0.85 22.36 1.36
N LYS A 162 0.55 23.36 2.20
CA LYS A 162 1.56 24.15 2.96
C LYS A 162 2.06 23.37 4.17
N TRP A 163 1.20 22.63 4.85
CA TRP A 163 1.56 21.79 6.00
C TRP A 163 2.45 20.59 5.61
N GLY A 164 2.16 19.95 4.47
CA GLY A 164 3.00 18.86 3.93
C GLY A 164 4.40 19.34 3.52
N SER A 165 4.49 20.47 2.80
CA SER A 165 5.78 21.05 2.37
C SER A 165 6.67 21.49 3.54
N GLY A 166 6.09 22.02 4.63
CA GLY A 166 6.84 22.43 5.81
C GLY A 166 7.50 21.25 6.55
N LYS A 167 6.83 20.09 6.58
CA LYS A 167 7.37 18.88 7.22
C LYS A 167 8.56 18.30 6.46
N HIS A 168 8.52 18.27 5.13
CA HIS A 168 9.64 17.78 4.32
C HIS A 168 10.86 18.71 4.40
N GLN A 169 10.66 20.03 4.44
CA GLN A 169 11.75 20.99 4.61
C GLN A 169 12.37 20.91 6.01
N ALA A 170 11.55 20.73 7.05
CA ALA A 170 12.04 20.51 8.41
C ALA A 170 12.81 19.18 8.56
N MET A 171 12.34 18.10 7.94
CA MET A 171 13.06 16.82 7.94
C MET A 171 14.37 16.87 7.16
N ALA A 172 14.44 17.59 6.02
CA ALA A 172 15.69 17.77 5.27
C ALA A 172 16.76 18.54 6.06
N LEU A 173 16.35 19.55 6.86
CA LEU A 173 17.25 20.31 7.74
C LEU A 173 17.74 19.49 8.94
N ILE A 174 16.95 18.52 9.42
CA ILE A 174 17.31 17.65 10.54
C ILE A 174 18.12 16.43 10.07
N GLY A 175 17.86 15.90 8.87
CA GLY A 175 18.57 14.77 8.28
C GLY A 175 19.93 15.11 7.66
N GLY A 176 20.22 16.40 7.42
CA GLY A 176 21.52 16.88 6.90
C GLY A 176 22.62 17.07 7.96
N LYS A 177 22.37 16.71 9.22
CA LYS A 177 23.39 16.62 10.27
C LYS A 177 23.54 15.19 10.75
N LYS A 178 24.31 14.39 10.02
CA LYS A 178 25.15 13.31 10.54
C LYS A 178 26.16 12.89 9.48
#